data_AF-A7EI21-F1
#
_entry.id   AF-A7EI21-F1
#
_cell.length_a   1.000
_cell.length_b   1.000
_cell.length_c   1.000
_cell.angle_alpha   90.00
_cell.angle_beta   90.00
_cell.angle_gamma   90.00
#
_symmetry.space_group_name_H-M   'P 1'
#
loop_
_entity.id
_entity.type
_entity.pdbx_description
1 polymer ?
#
loop_
_entity_poly.entity_id
_entity_poly.type
_entity_poly.pdbx_seq_one_letter_code
_entity_poly.pdbx_strand_id
1 'polypeptide(L)'
;MATPNPLENTPPSPSVSEKTFHVAGILTTVYGLEEISPSCTSISCLWLLHPRLQTKKIMEPIAARCIQAWNQQSGSSRTVGLIAVAFDQRNHGSREVNALANGSWRDGNETHAQDMFSIFHGTAMDTSLLIDHLPSYIFNTKDSPLIEQHLVLGISLGGHSAWQVLFSDPRVTAGIVIIGCPDYLRKSP
;
A
#
# COMPACT_ATOMS: atom_id res chain seq x y z
N MET A 1 -6.93 18.49 -8.89
CA MET A 1 -5.71 18.01 -9.59
C MET A 1 -5.14 16.81 -8.87
N ALA A 2 -4.60 15.84 -9.63
CA ALA A 2 -3.95 14.65 -9.07
C ALA A 2 -2.67 15.02 -8.32
N THR A 3 -2.30 14.22 -7.32
CA THR A 3 -1.00 14.40 -6.65
C THR A 3 0.09 14.08 -7.68
N PRO A 4 1.10 14.94 -7.86
CA PRO A 4 2.23 14.66 -8.74
C PRO A 4 2.92 13.35 -8.35
N ASN A 5 3.46 12.63 -9.32
CA ASN A 5 4.23 11.42 -9.05
C ASN A 5 5.54 11.83 -8.34
N PRO A 6 5.78 11.42 -7.08
CA PRO A 6 7.00 11.80 -6.37
C PRO A 6 8.27 11.23 -7.03
N LEU A 7 8.12 10.29 -7.96
CA LEU A 7 9.22 9.65 -8.68
C LEU A 7 9.37 10.10 -10.13
N GLU A 8 8.60 11.10 -10.59
CA GLU A 8 8.57 11.56 -11.99
C GLU A 8 9.96 11.90 -12.55
N ASN A 9 10.83 12.48 -11.72
CA ASN A 9 12.17 12.92 -12.11
C ASN A 9 13.29 11.97 -11.64
N THR A 10 12.95 10.74 -11.24
CA THR A 10 13.93 9.76 -10.81
C THR A 10 14.39 8.88 -11.99
N PRO A 11 15.59 8.26 -11.92
CA PRO A 11 16.01 7.28 -12.92
C PRO A 11 14.95 6.17 -13.09
N PRO A 12 14.96 5.43 -14.21
CA PRO A 12 14.07 4.28 -14.37
C PRO A 12 14.14 3.35 -13.15
N SER A 13 12.99 2.89 -12.68
CA SER A 13 12.97 1.90 -11.60
C SER A 13 13.57 0.57 -12.08
N PRO A 14 14.19 -0.20 -11.17
CA PRO A 14 14.59 -1.57 -11.50
C PRO A 14 13.35 -2.40 -11.87
N SER A 15 13.55 -3.49 -12.61
CA SER A 15 12.50 -4.50 -12.80
C SER A 15 12.24 -5.20 -11.47
N VAL A 16 10.98 -5.56 -11.23
CA VAL A 16 10.56 -6.38 -10.09
C VAL A 16 9.42 -7.30 -10.53
N SER A 17 9.37 -8.53 -10.02
CA SER A 17 8.26 -9.45 -10.28
C SER A 17 6.96 -8.87 -9.71
N GLU A 18 5.86 -9.04 -10.44
CA GLU A 18 4.53 -8.67 -9.97
C GLU A 18 3.51 -9.77 -10.27
N LYS A 19 2.58 -10.00 -9.34
CA LYS A 19 1.46 -10.92 -9.52
C LYS A 19 0.22 -10.39 -8.84
N THR A 20 -0.90 -10.37 -9.55
CA THR A 20 -2.18 -9.91 -9.01
C THR A 20 -3.05 -11.09 -8.56
N PHE A 21 -3.61 -10.97 -7.36
CA PHE A 21 -4.50 -11.93 -6.73
C PHE A 21 -5.86 -11.28 -6.45
N HIS A 22 -6.90 -12.09 -6.42
CA HIS A 22 -8.26 -11.67 -6.05
C HIS A 22 -8.50 -12.05 -4.58
N VAL A 23 -8.18 -11.13 -3.66
CA VAL A 23 -8.25 -11.38 -2.21
C VAL A 23 -9.44 -10.63 -1.63
N ALA A 24 -10.40 -11.35 -1.05
CA ALA A 24 -11.62 -10.78 -0.47
C ALA A 24 -12.39 -9.80 -1.41
N GLY A 25 -12.37 -10.07 -2.72
CA GLY A 25 -12.99 -9.20 -3.73
C GLY A 25 -12.17 -7.96 -4.13
N ILE A 26 -10.91 -7.86 -3.69
CA ILE A 26 -9.99 -6.75 -4.01
C ILE A 26 -8.84 -7.28 -4.87
N LEU A 27 -8.61 -6.61 -6.01
CA LEU A 27 -7.43 -6.84 -6.84
C LEU A 27 -6.17 -6.38 -6.10
N THR A 28 -5.38 -7.34 -5.65
CA THR A 28 -4.21 -7.13 -4.79
C THR A 28 -2.95 -7.56 -5.54
N THR A 29 -2.10 -6.61 -5.87
CA THR A 29 -0.84 -6.86 -6.60
C THR A 29 0.29 -7.01 -5.59
N VAL A 30 0.97 -8.16 -5.65
CA VAL A 30 2.15 -8.48 -4.84
C VAL A 30 3.38 -8.36 -5.71
N TYR A 31 4.35 -7.59 -5.23
CA TYR A 31 5.66 -7.39 -5.83
C TYR A 31 6.72 -8.15 -5.05
N GLY A 32 7.72 -8.68 -5.74
CA GLY A 32 8.92 -9.22 -5.09
C GLY A 32 8.89 -10.71 -4.79
N LEU A 33 7.88 -11.46 -5.25
CA LEU A 33 7.75 -12.88 -4.91
C LEU A 33 8.90 -13.73 -5.49
N GLU A 34 9.33 -13.43 -6.71
CA GLU A 34 10.45 -14.15 -7.36
C GLU A 34 11.83 -13.70 -6.83
N GLU A 35 11.87 -12.57 -6.13
CA GLU A 35 13.07 -12.00 -5.52
C GLU A 35 13.33 -12.51 -4.09
N ILE A 36 12.44 -13.35 -3.54
CA ILE A 36 12.63 -13.98 -2.24
C ILE A 36 13.69 -15.08 -2.37
N SER A 37 14.79 -14.95 -1.61
CA SER A 37 15.79 -16.01 -1.52
C SER A 37 15.19 -17.29 -0.92
N PRO A 38 15.49 -18.50 -1.44
CA PRO A 38 15.09 -19.77 -0.84
C PRO A 38 15.55 -19.97 0.62
N SER A 39 16.55 -19.20 1.07
CA SER A 39 17.00 -19.20 2.47
C SER A 39 16.08 -18.43 3.42
N CYS A 40 15.08 -17.71 2.90
CA CYS A 40 14.17 -16.92 3.72
C CYS A 40 13.16 -17.83 4.43
N THR A 41 13.09 -17.70 5.75
CA THR A 41 12.16 -18.43 6.62
C THR A 41 10.97 -17.57 7.04
N SER A 42 11.07 -16.25 6.91
CA SER A 42 9.97 -15.31 7.14
C SER A 42 9.99 -14.14 6.18
N ILE A 43 8.89 -13.39 6.16
CA ILE A 43 8.62 -12.30 5.23
C ILE A 43 8.23 -11.04 5.99
N SER A 44 8.84 -9.93 5.60
CA SER A 44 8.35 -8.57 5.85
C SER A 44 7.50 -8.13 4.67
N CYS A 45 6.30 -7.62 4.93
CA CYS A 45 5.35 -7.15 3.93
C CYS A 45 5.17 -5.64 4.03
N LEU A 46 5.48 -4.91 2.95
CA LEU A 46 5.28 -3.47 2.83
C LEU A 46 3.98 -3.16 2.07
N TRP A 47 2.96 -2.67 2.76
CA TRP A 47 1.71 -2.19 2.18
C TRP A 47 1.87 -0.80 1.58
N LEU A 48 1.53 -0.64 0.29
CA LEU A 48 1.72 0.59 -0.48
C LEU A 48 0.36 1.23 -0.79
N LEU A 49 0.10 2.39 -0.18
CA LEU A 49 -1.16 3.13 -0.31
C LEU A 49 -0.94 4.39 -1.16
N HIS A 50 -1.54 4.41 -2.36
CA HIS A 50 -1.31 5.43 -3.38
C HIS A 50 -1.93 6.82 -3.02
N PRO A 51 -1.59 7.91 -3.71
CA PRO A 51 -2.25 9.19 -3.52
C PRO A 51 -3.61 9.29 -4.22
N ARG A 52 -4.38 10.33 -3.89
CA ARG A 52 -5.68 10.63 -4.49
C ARG A 52 -5.57 10.85 -6.00
N LEU A 53 -6.60 10.44 -6.75
CA LEU A 53 -6.70 10.51 -8.21
C LEU A 53 -5.58 9.74 -8.94
N GLN A 54 -5.00 8.74 -8.29
CA GLN A 54 -4.05 7.81 -8.89
C GLN A 54 -4.55 6.37 -8.69
N THR A 55 -3.79 5.40 -9.21
CA THR A 55 -4.04 3.96 -9.04
C THR A 55 -2.86 3.30 -8.34
N LYS A 56 -3.02 2.04 -7.94
CA LYS A 56 -1.94 1.22 -7.34
C LYS A 56 -0.65 1.21 -8.17
N LYS A 57 -0.76 1.34 -9.50
CA LYS A 57 0.39 1.30 -10.42
C LYS A 57 1.43 2.37 -10.12
N ILE A 58 1.03 3.53 -9.59
CA ILE A 58 1.97 4.60 -9.23
C ILE A 58 2.95 4.18 -8.11
N MET A 59 2.64 3.10 -7.39
CA MET A 59 3.45 2.57 -6.30
C MET A 59 4.48 1.52 -6.77
N GLU A 60 4.37 1.00 -7.98
CA GLU A 60 5.29 -0.01 -8.53
C GLU A 60 6.76 0.43 -8.48
N PRO A 61 7.13 1.67 -8.87
CA PRO A 61 8.52 2.11 -8.78
C PRO A 61 9.04 2.19 -7.33
N ILE A 62 8.16 2.42 -6.35
CA ILE A 62 8.50 2.40 -4.91
C ILE A 62 8.76 0.96 -4.47
N ALA A 63 7.86 0.03 -4.83
CA ALA A 63 8.03 -1.40 -4.56
C ALA A 63 9.39 -1.90 -5.08
N ALA A 64 9.67 -1.64 -6.36
CA ALA A 64 10.88 -2.11 -7.03
C ALA A 64 12.16 -1.59 -6.35
N ARG A 65 12.20 -0.30 -6.00
CA ARG A 65 13.35 0.32 -5.32
C ARG A 65 13.53 -0.22 -3.90
N CYS A 66 12.45 -0.40 -3.14
CA CYS A 66 12.51 -0.97 -1.79
C CYS A 66 13.02 -2.42 -1.81
N ILE A 67 12.50 -3.25 -2.71
CA ILE A 67 12.90 -4.67 -2.84
C ILE A 67 14.35 -4.77 -3.32
N GLN A 68 14.75 -3.97 -4.32
CA GLN A 68 16.14 -3.95 -4.78
C GLN A 68 17.10 -3.52 -3.66
N ALA A 69 16.79 -2.42 -2.95
CA ALA A 69 17.61 -1.91 -1.86
C ALA A 69 17.70 -2.92 -0.71
N TRP A 70 16.59 -3.59 -0.39
CA TRP A 70 16.57 -4.69 0.57
C TRP A 70 17.58 -5.75 0.15
N ASN A 71 17.44 -6.31 -1.06
CA ASN A 71 18.29 -7.40 -1.52
C ASN A 71 19.77 -7.03 -1.62
N GLN A 72 20.11 -5.78 -1.96
CA GLN A 72 21.49 -5.29 -2.01
C GLN A 72 22.17 -5.11 -0.65
N GLN A 73 21.41 -4.82 0.41
CA GLN A 73 21.97 -4.62 1.75
C GLN A 73 22.33 -5.92 2.48
N SER A 74 21.96 -7.08 1.92
CA SER A 74 22.14 -8.39 2.58
C SER A 74 23.51 -8.99 2.29
N GLY A 75 24.29 -9.26 3.34
CA GLY A 75 25.30 -10.32 3.30
C GLY A 75 24.63 -11.69 3.14
N SER A 76 25.43 -12.73 2.85
CA SER A 76 25.03 -14.10 2.47
C SER A 76 24.16 -14.90 3.48
N SER A 77 23.69 -14.29 4.58
CA SER A 77 23.00 -14.98 5.69
C SER A 77 21.57 -14.47 6.00
N ARG A 78 20.94 -13.69 5.10
CA ARG A 78 19.58 -13.17 5.37
C ARG A 78 18.51 -14.27 5.28
N THR A 79 17.69 -14.33 6.33
CA THR A 79 16.55 -15.25 6.47
C THR A 79 15.20 -14.56 6.35
N VAL A 80 15.16 -13.24 6.12
CA VAL A 80 13.93 -12.46 5.97
C VAL A 80 13.82 -11.89 4.55
N GLY A 81 12.76 -12.25 3.84
CA GLY A 81 12.40 -11.69 2.53
C GLY A 81 11.59 -10.41 2.67
N LEU A 82 11.64 -9.53 1.67
CA LEU A 82 10.75 -8.37 1.57
C LEU A 82 9.84 -8.53 0.36
N ILE A 83 8.53 -8.43 0.59
CA ILE A 83 7.54 -8.22 -0.46
C ILE A 83 6.90 -6.85 -0.30
N ALA A 84 6.32 -6.33 -1.38
CA ALA A 84 5.47 -5.16 -1.31
C ALA A 84 4.09 -5.47 -1.90
N VAL A 85 3.05 -4.83 -1.38
CA VAL A 85 1.67 -5.11 -1.77
C VAL A 85 0.94 -3.81 -2.03
N ALA A 86 0.30 -3.69 -3.20
CA ALA A 86 -0.52 -2.54 -3.55
C ALA A 86 -1.89 -2.99 -4.05
N PHE A 87 -2.90 -2.18 -3.76
CA PHE A 87 -4.27 -2.35 -4.25
C PHE A 87 -4.86 -0.98 -4.54
N ASP A 88 -5.87 -0.92 -5.41
CA ASP A 88 -6.57 0.35 -5.64
C ASP A 88 -7.39 0.68 -4.39
N GLN A 89 -7.22 1.89 -3.87
CA GLN A 89 -7.98 2.37 -2.73
C GLN A 89 -9.45 2.52 -3.09
N ARG A 90 -10.29 2.67 -2.07
CA ARG A 90 -11.73 2.83 -2.28
C ARG A 90 -12.00 4.00 -3.22
N ASN A 91 -12.95 3.77 -4.13
CA ASN A 91 -13.34 4.71 -5.18
C ASN A 91 -12.21 5.14 -6.13
N HIS A 92 -11.10 4.41 -6.24
CA HIS A 92 -10.01 4.72 -7.18
C HIS A 92 -9.71 3.54 -8.12
N GLY A 93 -9.06 3.82 -9.25
CA GLY A 93 -8.57 2.80 -10.19
C GLY A 93 -9.65 1.78 -10.57
N SER A 94 -9.35 0.49 -10.42
CA SER A 94 -10.30 -0.60 -10.72
C SER A 94 -11.53 -0.65 -9.81
N ARG A 95 -11.59 0.17 -8.76
CA ARG A 95 -12.67 0.24 -7.78
C ARG A 95 -13.40 1.59 -7.81
N GLU A 96 -13.17 2.43 -8.82
CA GLU A 96 -13.87 3.70 -8.95
C GLU A 96 -15.38 3.47 -9.20
N VAL A 97 -16.21 4.14 -8.41
CA VAL A 97 -17.67 4.10 -8.49
C VAL A 97 -18.22 5.47 -8.88
N ASN A 98 -17.66 6.55 -8.32
CA ASN A 98 -18.06 7.92 -8.61
C ASN A 98 -16.84 8.87 -8.61
N ALA A 99 -16.42 9.34 -9.79
CA ALA A 99 -15.29 10.23 -9.94
C ALA A 99 -15.43 11.56 -9.16
N LEU A 100 -16.65 12.12 -9.03
CA LEU A 100 -16.86 13.38 -8.32
C LEU A 100 -16.55 13.25 -6.83
N ALA A 101 -16.80 12.09 -6.23
CA ALA A 101 -16.49 11.83 -4.82
C ALA A 101 -14.96 11.84 -4.55
N ASN A 102 -14.12 11.66 -5.57
CA ASN A 102 -12.68 11.85 -5.46
C ASN A 102 -12.26 13.32 -5.61
N GLY A 103 -13.14 14.18 -6.09
CA GLY A 103 -12.94 15.61 -6.31
C GLY A 103 -12.90 16.42 -5.02
N SER A 104 -12.43 17.66 -5.12
CA SER A 104 -12.46 18.66 -4.05
C SER A 104 -13.77 19.45 -4.04
N TRP A 105 -14.02 20.24 -2.99
CA TRP A 105 -15.11 21.22 -2.98
C TRP A 105 -15.10 22.15 -4.20
N ARG A 106 -13.91 22.56 -4.67
CA ARG A 106 -13.75 23.41 -5.86
C ARG A 106 -14.17 22.71 -7.15
N ASP A 107 -14.11 21.39 -7.17
CA ASP A 107 -14.53 20.56 -8.30
C ASP A 107 -16.04 20.25 -8.24
N GLY A 108 -16.79 20.84 -7.29
CA GLY A 108 -18.22 20.63 -7.11
C GLY A 108 -18.59 19.48 -6.17
N ASN A 109 -17.63 18.89 -5.46
CA ASN A 109 -17.93 17.85 -4.46
C ASN A 109 -18.40 18.47 -3.13
N GLU A 110 -19.71 18.59 -2.96
CA GLU A 110 -20.33 19.11 -1.73
C GLU A 110 -20.03 18.22 -0.50
N THR A 111 -19.85 16.91 -0.70
CA THR A 111 -19.59 15.91 0.34
C THR A 111 -18.11 15.58 0.51
N HIS A 112 -17.20 16.45 0.03
CA HIS A 112 -15.77 16.18 0.00
C HIS A 112 -15.18 15.68 1.32
N ALA A 113 -15.55 16.25 2.47
CA ALA A 113 -15.03 15.79 3.76
C ALA A 113 -15.46 14.35 4.08
N GLN A 114 -16.73 14.03 3.84
CA GLN A 114 -17.31 12.70 4.06
C GLN A 114 -16.69 11.68 3.11
N ASP A 115 -16.52 12.05 1.83
CA ASP A 115 -15.92 11.18 0.83
C ASP A 115 -14.45 10.92 1.16
N MET A 116 -13.66 11.95 1.48
CA MET A 116 -12.25 11.76 1.84
C MET A 116 -12.12 10.87 3.08
N PHE A 117 -12.87 11.17 4.15
CA PHE A 117 -12.80 10.39 5.38
C PHE A 117 -13.19 8.93 5.17
N SER A 118 -14.31 8.68 4.51
CA SER A 118 -14.79 7.32 4.25
C SER A 118 -13.82 6.53 3.36
N ILE A 119 -13.16 7.18 2.39
CA ILE A 119 -12.17 6.54 1.52
C ILE A 119 -10.93 6.12 2.30
N PHE A 120 -10.27 7.03 3.04
CA PHE A 120 -9.02 6.67 3.72
C PHE A 120 -9.24 5.77 4.94
N HIS A 121 -10.37 5.93 5.64
CA HIS A 121 -10.74 5.03 6.73
C HIS A 121 -11.07 3.63 6.21
N GLY A 122 -11.89 3.53 5.17
CA GLY A 122 -12.20 2.24 4.57
C GLY A 122 -11.00 1.58 3.88
N THR A 123 -10.02 2.35 3.41
CA THR A 123 -8.75 1.81 2.93
C THR A 123 -7.95 1.15 4.06
N ALA A 124 -7.95 1.73 5.26
CA ALA A 124 -7.28 1.13 6.40
C ALA A 124 -7.93 -0.21 6.79
N MET A 125 -9.27 -0.27 6.80
CA MET A 125 -10.01 -1.51 7.00
C MET A 125 -9.70 -2.55 5.92
N ASP A 126 -9.66 -2.15 4.65
CA ASP A 126 -9.29 -3.04 3.54
C ASP A 126 -7.85 -3.57 3.72
N THR A 127 -6.92 -2.74 4.21
CA THR A 127 -5.54 -3.17 4.48
C THR A 127 -5.51 -4.28 5.53
N SER A 128 -6.22 -4.12 6.66
CA SER A 128 -6.34 -5.16 7.69
C SER A 128 -6.99 -6.44 7.18
N LEU A 129 -8.05 -6.31 6.38
CA LEU A 129 -8.71 -7.45 5.73
C LEU A 129 -7.74 -8.21 4.80
N LEU A 130 -6.92 -7.48 4.05
CA LEU A 130 -5.92 -8.09 3.19
C LEU A 130 -4.78 -8.72 4.00
N ILE A 131 -4.39 -8.16 5.15
CA ILE A 131 -3.44 -8.81 6.08
C ILE A 131 -3.98 -10.19 6.52
N ASP A 132 -5.27 -10.29 6.86
CA ASP A 132 -5.88 -11.54 7.30
C ASP A 132 -5.84 -12.64 6.23
N HIS A 133 -6.05 -12.26 4.98
CA HIS A 133 -6.31 -13.22 3.91
C HIS A 133 -5.13 -13.45 2.96
N LEU A 134 -4.26 -12.46 2.73
CA LEU A 134 -3.19 -12.58 1.74
C LEU A 134 -2.31 -13.83 1.91
N PRO A 135 -1.90 -14.25 3.12
CA PRO A 135 -1.05 -15.43 3.29
C PRO A 135 -1.63 -16.71 2.65
N SER A 136 -2.95 -16.91 2.68
CA SER A 136 -3.58 -18.10 2.09
C SER A 136 -3.55 -18.13 0.56
N TYR A 137 -3.16 -17.04 -0.10
CA TYR A 137 -3.04 -16.94 -1.55
C TYR A 137 -1.59 -17.05 -2.04
N ILE A 138 -0.62 -16.57 -1.25
CA ILE A 138 0.77 -16.45 -1.69
C ILE A 138 1.75 -17.37 -0.97
N PHE A 139 1.41 -17.86 0.21
CA PHE A 139 2.23 -18.74 1.05
C PHE A 139 1.36 -19.87 1.62
N ASN A 140 0.78 -20.67 0.73
CA ASN A 140 -0.30 -21.61 1.03
C ASN A 140 0.15 -23.08 1.17
N THR A 141 1.44 -23.32 1.29
CA THR A 141 2.00 -24.67 1.54
C THR A 141 2.62 -24.74 2.93
N LYS A 142 2.79 -25.97 3.44
CA LYS A 142 3.38 -26.22 4.78
C LYS A 142 4.77 -25.60 4.95
N ASP A 143 5.56 -25.59 3.88
CA ASP A 143 6.94 -25.12 3.89
C ASP A 143 7.06 -23.64 3.45
N SER A 144 5.93 -22.96 3.22
CA SER A 144 5.94 -21.54 2.88
C SER A 144 6.36 -20.69 4.08
N PRO A 145 7.15 -19.61 3.86
CA PRO A 145 7.54 -18.71 4.94
C PRO A 145 6.31 -17.94 5.47
N LEU A 146 6.37 -17.56 6.76
CA LEU A 146 5.32 -16.75 7.39
C LEU A 146 5.56 -15.26 7.16
N ILE A 147 4.48 -14.49 7.00
CA ILE A 147 4.57 -13.03 7.07
C ILE A 147 4.57 -12.63 8.54
N GLU A 148 5.73 -12.25 9.06
CA GLU A 148 5.91 -11.95 10.49
C GLU A 148 5.87 -10.45 10.78
N GLN A 149 6.11 -9.62 9.76
CA GLN A 149 6.15 -8.17 9.91
C GLN A 149 5.32 -7.50 8.83
N HIS A 150 4.49 -6.54 9.24
CA HIS A 150 3.80 -5.64 8.33
C HIS A 150 4.27 -4.19 8.54
N LEU A 151 4.51 -3.53 7.42
CA LEU A 151 4.88 -2.12 7.32
C LEU A 151 3.89 -1.44 6.40
N VAL A 152 3.61 -0.15 6.60
CA VAL A 152 2.73 0.61 5.70
C VAL A 152 3.42 1.86 5.18
N LEU A 153 3.36 2.11 3.87
CA LEU A 153 3.80 3.34 3.26
C LEU A 153 2.62 3.97 2.52
N GLY A 154 2.37 5.25 2.82
CA GLY A 154 1.26 5.98 2.24
C GLY A 154 1.66 7.37 1.76
N ILE A 155 1.12 7.79 0.60
CA ILE A 155 1.36 9.11 0.03
C ILE A 155 0.05 9.90 -0.06
N SER A 156 0.01 11.15 0.39
CA SER A 156 -1.17 12.03 0.31
C SER A 156 -2.39 11.38 0.98
N LEU A 157 -3.48 11.11 0.23
CA LEU A 157 -4.61 10.30 0.70
C LEU A 157 -4.16 8.97 1.33
N GLY A 158 -3.26 8.23 0.68
CA GLY A 158 -2.70 7.00 1.23
C GLY A 158 -1.90 7.23 2.51
N GLY A 159 -1.33 8.42 2.70
CA GLY A 159 -0.67 8.83 3.95
C GLY A 159 -1.66 9.00 5.10
N HIS A 160 -2.86 9.54 4.84
CA HIS A 160 -3.93 9.54 5.83
C HIS A 160 -4.41 8.12 6.14
N SER A 161 -4.53 7.25 5.13
CA SER A 161 -4.85 5.83 5.31
C SER A 161 -3.79 5.11 6.16
N ALA A 162 -2.50 5.39 5.94
CA ALA A 162 -1.39 4.80 6.69
C ALA A 162 -1.45 5.15 8.18
N TRP A 163 -1.79 6.39 8.54
CA TRP A 163 -2.04 6.76 9.94
C TRP A 163 -3.18 5.94 10.55
N GLN A 164 -4.30 5.78 9.83
CA GLN A 164 -5.42 4.97 10.30
C GLN A 164 -5.01 3.50 10.52
N VAL A 165 -4.26 2.91 9.58
CA VAL A 165 -3.73 1.54 9.71
C VAL A 165 -2.87 1.39 10.97
N LEU A 166 -1.94 2.32 11.20
CA LEU A 166 -1.06 2.29 12.38
C LEU A 166 -1.84 2.39 13.71
N PHE A 167 -2.96 3.10 13.72
CA PHE A 167 -3.81 3.21 14.91
C PHE A 167 -4.75 2.02 15.10
N SER A 168 -5.19 1.38 14.01
CA SER A 168 -6.24 0.36 14.05
C SER A 168 -5.72 -1.08 14.07
N ASP A 169 -4.51 -1.34 13.55
CA ASP A 169 -3.98 -2.69 13.39
C ASP A 169 -2.60 -2.86 14.03
N PRO A 170 -2.51 -3.49 15.23
CA PRO A 170 -1.24 -3.62 15.96
C PRO A 170 -0.22 -4.53 15.26
N ARG A 171 -0.61 -5.28 14.22
CA ARG A 171 0.30 -6.10 13.41
C ARG A 171 1.19 -5.25 12.50
N VAL A 172 0.79 -4.01 12.22
CA VAL A 172 1.58 -3.05 11.43
C VAL A 172 2.47 -2.24 12.36
N THR A 173 3.75 -2.59 12.40
CA THR A 173 4.67 -2.10 13.45
C THR A 173 5.43 -0.83 13.09
N ALA A 174 5.40 -0.42 11.83
CA ALA A 174 6.04 0.82 11.38
C ALA A 174 5.36 1.36 10.12
N GLY A 175 5.46 2.68 9.92
CA GLY A 175 4.92 3.31 8.74
C GLY A 175 5.72 4.50 8.22
N ILE A 176 5.61 4.72 6.91
CA ILE A 176 6.23 5.80 6.16
C ILE A 176 5.11 6.67 5.58
N VAL A 177 4.90 7.84 6.18
CA VAL A 177 3.82 8.75 5.79
C VAL A 177 4.38 9.94 5.02
N ILE A 178 4.02 10.04 3.74
CA ILE A 178 4.47 11.11 2.84
C ILE A 178 3.28 12.05 2.60
N ILE A 179 3.34 13.27 3.14
CA ILE A 179 2.31 14.31 2.97
C ILE A 179 0.91 13.81 3.43
N GLY A 180 0.86 13.10 4.56
CA GLY A 180 -0.38 12.69 5.23
C GLY A 180 -0.44 13.25 6.65
N CYS A 181 -1.64 13.50 7.16
CA CYS A 181 -1.87 14.09 8.49
C CYS A 181 -2.79 13.19 9.35
N PRO A 182 -2.48 13.00 10.65
CA PRO A 182 -3.36 12.27 11.57
C PRO A 182 -4.44 13.16 12.23
N ASP A 183 -4.49 14.47 11.93
CA ASP A 183 -5.50 15.38 12.47
C ASP A 183 -6.76 15.40 11.58
N TYR A 184 -7.88 14.97 12.16
CA TYR A 184 -9.20 14.94 11.54
C TYR A 184 -10.25 15.75 12.33
N LEU A 185 -9.83 16.44 13.39
CA LEU A 185 -10.73 17.06 14.36
C LEU A 185 -10.93 18.56 14.13
N ARG A 186 -10.04 19.23 13.39
CA ARG A 186 -10.20 20.66 13.07
C ARG A 186 -11.05 20.90 11.83
N LYS A 187 -12.30 21.31 12.05
CA LYS A 187 -12.98 22.22 11.13
C LYS A 187 -12.29 23.57 11.26
N SER A 188 -11.50 23.99 10.27
CA SER A 188 -11.10 25.40 10.20
C SER A 188 -12.37 26.25 10.02
N PRO A 189 -12.54 27.32 10.81
CA PRO A 189 -13.62 28.28 10.61
C PRO A 189 -13.51 29.00 9.27
#